data_AF-A0A2A5EQ53-F1
#
_entry.id   AF-A0A2A5EQ53-F1
#
_cell.length_a   1.000
_cell.length_b   1.000
_cell.length_c   1.000
_cell.angle_alpha   90.00
_cell.angle_beta   90.00
_cell.angle_gamma   90.00
#
_symmetry.space_group_name_H-M   'P 1'
#
loop_
_entity.id
_entity.type
_entity.pdbx_description
1 polymer ?
#
loop_
_entity_poly.entity_id
_entity_poly.type
_entity_poly.pdbx_seq_one_letter_code
_entity_poly.pdbx_strand_id
1 'polypeptide(L)'
;MKVWGVSVSYYTGKLEAYLRYKGIPYEMEHPFADQARIRDGAGAIQVPIIERDDGRWMSDSTPIIRHLETEFPERTVLPSDPVVRFIALLIEDYADEWLWRCAMHYRWSYEHDRELLSRILADEITTHLPLPRFVRRYLVKRRQRGRFVINDGVTEGTREHVEIGYFNAMRSMLTMLEDRPYLLGNTPSIADIGMMGPMLRHFSQDPTPAAIMRNDWPAITEWVARVWNAHATAGETSFLDEVPDDAAAILQEIAETHMVQLKENAIAHGRGQLRFEMSVQGCDYKNLPVSRYRVYCLERLREAFDILSTDHKEKVMSLLPYPECSLIWDPAVSANSNYDVDRQAPFNKSINVL
;
A
#
# COMPACT_ATOMS: atom_id res chain seq x y z
N MET A 1 -16.47 -16.47 2.79
CA MET A 1 -15.00 -16.33 2.76
C MET A 1 -14.45 -15.87 4.10
N LYS A 2 -13.28 -16.38 4.48
CA LYS A 2 -12.55 -15.97 5.70
C LYS A 2 -11.37 -15.09 5.33
N VAL A 3 -11.17 -14.00 6.07
CA VAL A 3 -10.01 -13.11 5.95
C VAL A 3 -9.11 -13.36 7.15
N TRP A 4 -7.92 -13.88 6.91
CA TRP A 4 -6.89 -14.05 7.92
C TRP A 4 -6.08 -12.76 8.03
N GLY A 5 -6.24 -12.04 9.14
CA GLY A 5 -5.76 -10.66 9.28
C GLY A 5 -5.38 -10.26 10.71
N VAL A 6 -4.71 -9.11 10.83
CA VAL A 6 -4.34 -8.49 12.11
C VAL A 6 -4.98 -7.11 12.16
N SER A 7 -5.58 -6.75 13.30
CA SER A 7 -6.45 -5.57 13.41
C SER A 7 -5.73 -4.25 13.11
N VAL A 8 -4.42 -4.20 13.35
CA VAL A 8 -3.55 -3.04 13.15
C VAL A 8 -2.68 -3.15 11.89
N SER A 9 -2.91 -4.15 11.03
CA SER A 9 -2.12 -4.34 9.81
C SER A 9 -2.48 -3.33 8.71
N TYR A 10 -1.45 -2.77 8.09
CA TYR A 10 -1.53 -1.87 6.93
C TYR A 10 -2.41 -2.45 5.82
N TYR A 11 -2.02 -3.61 5.29
CA TYR A 11 -2.68 -4.24 4.16
C TYR A 11 -4.00 -4.90 4.54
N THR A 12 -4.17 -5.35 5.79
CA THR A 12 -5.47 -5.85 6.27
C THR A 12 -6.48 -4.72 6.31
N GLY A 13 -6.11 -3.53 6.79
CA GLY A 13 -6.96 -2.35 6.76
C GLY A 13 -7.38 -1.94 5.35
N LYS A 14 -6.44 -1.94 4.40
CA LYS A 14 -6.71 -1.73 2.96
C LYS A 14 -7.75 -2.71 2.43
N LEU A 15 -7.54 -4.02 2.64
CA LEU A 15 -8.46 -5.04 2.16
C LEU A 15 -9.84 -4.94 2.82
N GLU A 16 -9.90 -4.69 4.13
CA GLU A 16 -11.19 -4.48 4.82
C GLU A 16 -11.94 -3.27 4.26
N ALA A 17 -11.25 -2.16 3.98
CA ALA A 17 -11.88 -0.97 3.39
C ALA A 17 -12.55 -1.30 2.05
N TYR A 18 -11.85 -2.08 1.21
CA TYR A 18 -12.39 -2.59 -0.05
C TYR A 18 -13.61 -3.51 0.15
N LEU A 19 -13.46 -4.58 0.94
CA LEU A 19 -14.52 -5.58 1.14
C LEU A 19 -15.78 -4.94 1.71
N ARG A 20 -15.62 -4.02 2.68
CA ARG A 20 -16.73 -3.28 3.27
C ARG A 20 -17.40 -2.38 2.26
N TYR A 21 -16.66 -1.58 1.49
CA TYR A 21 -17.24 -0.72 0.44
C TYR A 21 -18.07 -1.54 -0.55
N LYS A 22 -17.51 -2.65 -1.03
CA LYS A 22 -18.18 -3.58 -1.97
C LYS A 22 -19.37 -4.32 -1.35
N GLY A 23 -19.51 -4.33 -0.02
CA GLY A 23 -20.52 -5.12 0.67
C GLY A 23 -20.26 -6.63 0.59
N ILE A 24 -19.01 -7.04 0.37
CA ILE A 24 -18.64 -8.45 0.28
C ILE A 24 -18.56 -9.02 1.71
N PRO A 25 -19.37 -10.04 2.06
CA PRO A 25 -19.36 -10.61 3.39
C PRO A 25 -18.09 -11.41 3.65
N TYR A 26 -17.47 -11.18 4.81
CA TYR A 26 -16.31 -11.92 5.28
C TYR A 26 -16.33 -12.12 6.79
N GLU A 27 -15.64 -13.17 7.24
CA GLU A 27 -15.33 -13.40 8.65
C GLU A 27 -13.84 -13.11 8.87
N MET A 28 -13.52 -12.25 9.84
CA MET A 28 -12.13 -11.95 10.19
C MET A 28 -11.61 -13.00 11.18
N GLU A 29 -10.50 -13.63 10.83
CA GLU A 29 -9.83 -14.67 11.59
C GLU A 29 -8.40 -14.23 11.92
N HIS A 30 -7.92 -14.57 13.11
CA HIS A 30 -6.53 -14.27 13.48
C HIS A 30 -5.58 -15.30 12.86
N PRO A 31 -4.49 -14.89 12.18
CA PRO A 31 -3.58 -15.82 11.50
C PRO A 31 -2.86 -16.77 12.46
N PHE A 32 -2.87 -16.47 13.75
CA PHE A 32 -2.26 -17.29 14.79
C PHE A 32 -3.20 -18.37 15.34
N ALA A 33 -4.48 -18.36 14.97
CA ALA A 33 -5.41 -19.43 15.32
C ALA A 33 -5.08 -20.74 14.59
N ASP A 34 -4.59 -20.68 13.35
CA ASP A 34 -4.18 -21.86 12.59
C ASP A 34 -3.05 -21.57 11.58
N GLN A 35 -1.83 -21.40 12.10
CA GLN A 35 -0.66 -21.14 11.28
C GLN A 35 -0.29 -22.29 10.33
N ALA A 36 -0.62 -23.53 10.70
CA ALA A 36 -0.31 -24.70 9.87
C ALA A 36 -1.19 -24.67 8.61
N ARG A 37 -2.49 -24.47 8.78
CA ARG A 37 -3.44 -24.32 7.67
C ARG A 37 -3.05 -23.19 6.72
N ILE A 38 -2.66 -22.02 7.25
CA ILE A 38 -2.24 -20.89 6.41
C ILE A 38 -0.98 -21.24 5.62
N ARG A 39 0.03 -21.87 6.25
CA ARG A 39 1.26 -22.26 5.54
C ARG A 39 0.98 -23.30 4.46
N ASP A 40 0.10 -24.25 4.73
CA ASP A 40 -0.26 -25.30 3.77
C ASP A 40 -1.06 -24.74 2.58
N GLY A 41 -1.99 -23.81 2.85
CA GLY A 41 -2.85 -23.21 1.84
C GLY A 41 -2.21 -22.06 1.05
N ALA A 42 -1.66 -21.05 1.74
CA ALA A 42 -1.15 -19.82 1.13
C ALA A 42 0.39 -19.79 0.96
N GLY A 43 1.11 -20.74 1.56
CA GLY A 43 2.57 -20.85 1.48
C GLY A 43 3.35 -19.97 2.47
N ALA A 44 2.81 -18.82 2.88
CA ALA A 44 3.42 -17.95 3.88
C ALA A 44 2.38 -17.29 4.78
N ILE A 45 2.82 -16.83 5.97
CA ILE A 45 1.98 -16.06 6.88
C ILE A 45 2.26 -14.57 6.64
N GLN A 46 1.68 -14.05 5.57
CA GLN A 46 1.72 -12.64 5.20
C GLN A 46 0.29 -12.15 5.03
N VAL A 47 -0.22 -11.49 6.06
CA VAL A 47 -1.59 -11.00 6.07
C VAL A 47 -1.74 -9.72 5.24
N PRO A 48 -2.90 -9.49 4.60
CA PRO A 48 -4.10 -10.33 4.65
C PRO A 48 -4.04 -11.53 3.69
N ILE A 49 -4.76 -12.59 4.05
CA ILE A 49 -4.98 -13.79 3.23
C ILE A 49 -6.48 -14.08 3.21
N ILE A 50 -7.03 -14.48 2.07
CA ILE A 50 -8.42 -14.94 1.97
C ILE A 50 -8.44 -16.45 1.80
N GLU A 51 -9.18 -17.14 2.67
CA GLU A 51 -9.60 -18.52 2.46
C GLU A 51 -11.02 -18.53 1.88
N ARG A 52 -11.15 -19.14 0.70
CA ARG A 52 -12.40 -19.27 -0.02
C ARG A 52 -13.15 -20.52 0.44
N ASP A 53 -14.47 -20.47 0.32
CA ASP A 53 -15.34 -21.59 0.72
C ASP A 53 -15.14 -22.83 -0.17
N ASP A 54 -14.55 -22.65 -1.36
CA ASP A 54 -14.13 -23.72 -2.28
C ASP A 54 -12.72 -24.29 -1.98
N GLY A 55 -12.08 -23.84 -0.90
CA GLY A 55 -10.76 -24.29 -0.47
C GLY A 55 -9.57 -23.59 -1.13
N ARG A 56 -9.81 -22.64 -2.07
CA ARG A 56 -8.73 -21.82 -2.64
C ARG A 56 -8.25 -20.76 -1.65
N TRP A 57 -6.98 -20.39 -1.78
CA TRP A 57 -6.32 -19.39 -0.96
C TRP A 57 -5.86 -18.24 -1.83
N MET A 58 -6.14 -17.01 -1.39
CA MET A 58 -5.69 -15.80 -2.07
C MET A 58 -4.76 -15.03 -1.16
N SER A 59 -3.66 -14.52 -1.70
CA SER A 59 -2.71 -13.70 -0.95
C SER A 59 -2.39 -12.41 -1.68
N ASP A 60 -1.84 -11.45 -0.93
CA ASP A 60 -1.50 -10.10 -1.40
C ASP A 60 -2.74 -9.24 -1.73
N SER A 61 -2.92 -8.15 -0.99
CA SER A 61 -4.13 -7.32 -1.08
C SER A 61 -4.39 -6.78 -2.48
N THR A 62 -3.35 -6.44 -3.24
CA THR A 62 -3.51 -5.83 -4.56
C THR A 62 -4.09 -6.83 -5.57
N PRO A 63 -3.47 -7.98 -5.89
CA PRO A 63 -4.07 -9.00 -6.76
C PRO A 63 -5.36 -9.61 -6.16
N ILE A 64 -5.53 -9.66 -4.83
CA ILE A 64 -6.82 -10.02 -4.22
C ILE A 64 -7.92 -9.07 -4.71
N ILE A 65 -7.71 -7.76 -4.54
CA ILE A 65 -8.70 -6.75 -4.94
C ILE A 65 -8.94 -6.82 -6.46
N ARG A 66 -7.88 -6.98 -7.27
CA ARG A 66 -8.02 -7.15 -8.73
C ARG A 66 -8.90 -8.33 -9.10
N HIS A 67 -8.71 -9.47 -8.45
CA HIS A 67 -9.52 -10.67 -8.71
C HIS A 67 -10.97 -10.45 -8.29
N LEU A 68 -11.20 -9.89 -7.10
CA LEU A 68 -12.55 -9.63 -6.60
C LEU A 68 -13.32 -8.61 -7.44
N GLU A 69 -12.64 -7.63 -8.06
CA GLU A 69 -13.28 -6.71 -9.03
C GLU A 69 -13.79 -7.44 -10.28
N THR A 70 -13.18 -8.57 -10.67
CA THR A 70 -13.71 -9.39 -11.76
C THR A 70 -14.87 -10.28 -11.32
N GLU A 71 -14.86 -10.73 -10.07
CA GLU A 71 -15.90 -11.61 -9.52
C GLU A 71 -17.18 -10.82 -9.13
N PHE A 72 -17.00 -9.61 -8.60
CA PHE A 72 -18.07 -8.74 -8.12
C PHE A 72 -18.00 -7.40 -8.87
N PRO A 73 -18.58 -7.27 -10.07
CA PRO A 73 -18.42 -6.07 -10.90
C PRO A 73 -19.20 -4.83 -10.41
N GLU A 74 -20.22 -5.02 -9.57
CA GLU A 74 -21.05 -3.92 -9.04
C GLU A 74 -20.26 -3.03 -8.07
N ARG A 75 -20.52 -1.71 -8.06
CA ARG A 75 -19.80 -0.72 -7.24
C ARG A 75 -18.28 -0.85 -7.39
N THR A 76 -17.82 -0.90 -8.63
CA THR A 76 -16.39 -1.02 -8.95
C THR A 76 -15.58 0.12 -8.31
N VAL A 77 -14.33 -0.16 -7.94
CA VAL A 77 -13.34 0.84 -7.53
C VAL A 77 -12.42 1.24 -8.69
N LEU A 78 -12.67 0.72 -9.90
CA LEU A 78 -11.84 0.97 -11.08
C LEU A 78 -12.50 2.02 -11.97
N PRO A 79 -11.87 3.19 -12.15
CA PRO A 79 -12.35 4.20 -13.09
C PRO A 79 -12.59 3.61 -14.48
N SER A 80 -13.64 4.05 -15.16
CA SER A 80 -13.96 3.61 -16.52
C SER A 80 -13.01 4.20 -17.55
N ASP A 81 -12.62 5.47 -17.39
CA ASP A 81 -11.62 6.10 -18.23
C ASP A 81 -10.24 5.42 -18.04
N PRO A 82 -9.57 4.97 -19.11
CA PRO A 82 -8.29 4.26 -19.01
C PRO A 82 -7.14 5.09 -18.43
N VAL A 83 -7.12 6.42 -18.65
CA VAL A 83 -6.07 7.31 -18.13
C VAL A 83 -6.27 7.53 -16.63
N VAL A 84 -7.50 7.84 -16.21
CA VAL A 84 -7.86 7.98 -14.78
C VAL A 84 -7.61 6.66 -14.05
N ARG A 85 -7.95 5.53 -14.66
CA ARG A 85 -7.66 4.20 -14.11
C ARG A 85 -6.16 4.01 -13.92
N PHE A 86 -5.34 4.29 -14.92
CA PHE A 86 -3.89 4.14 -14.82
C PHE A 86 -3.32 4.99 -13.67
N ILE A 87 -3.73 6.26 -13.56
CA ILE A 87 -3.31 7.13 -12.45
C ILE A 87 -3.78 6.58 -11.09
N ALA A 88 -4.98 6.01 -11.01
CA ALA A 88 -5.47 5.38 -9.79
C ALA A 88 -4.60 4.18 -9.35
N LEU A 89 -4.13 3.37 -10.31
CA LEU A 89 -3.17 2.27 -10.05
C LEU A 89 -1.84 2.80 -9.54
N LEU A 90 -1.34 3.88 -10.13
CA LEU A 90 -0.08 4.49 -9.75
C LEU A 90 -0.14 5.05 -8.31
N ILE A 91 -1.25 5.69 -7.95
CA ILE A 91 -1.48 6.17 -6.57
C ILE A 91 -1.60 4.99 -5.59
N GLU A 92 -2.28 3.90 -5.97
CA GLU A 92 -2.33 2.68 -5.16
C GLU A 92 -0.92 2.11 -4.89
N ASP A 93 -0.09 2.00 -5.93
CA ASP A 93 1.26 1.44 -5.82
C ASP A 93 2.18 2.31 -4.94
N TYR A 94 2.08 3.64 -5.10
CA TYR A 94 2.74 4.61 -4.22
C TYR A 94 2.30 4.44 -2.76
N ALA A 95 1.00 4.32 -2.53
CA ALA A 95 0.45 4.14 -1.20
C ALA A 95 0.95 2.85 -0.57
N ASP A 96 1.01 1.75 -1.30
CA ASP A 96 1.45 0.46 -0.78
C ASP A 96 2.96 0.44 -0.50
N GLU A 97 3.79 0.95 -1.42
CA GLU A 97 5.23 0.67 -1.43
C GLU A 97 6.13 1.81 -0.97
N TRP A 98 5.67 3.06 -1.07
CA TRP A 98 6.44 4.24 -0.62
C TRP A 98 6.01 4.70 0.78
N LEU A 99 4.71 4.90 1.00
CA LEU A 99 4.19 5.37 2.29
C LEU A 99 4.35 4.38 3.43
N TRP A 100 4.62 3.10 3.11
CA TRP A 100 5.00 2.08 4.09
C TRP A 100 6.11 2.55 5.03
N ARG A 101 7.19 3.13 4.49
CA ARG A 101 8.34 3.59 5.29
C ARG A 101 7.92 4.64 6.31
N CYS A 102 7.10 5.60 5.88
CA CYS A 102 6.57 6.68 6.71
C CYS A 102 5.69 6.11 7.82
N ALA A 103 4.76 5.22 7.48
CA ALA A 103 3.85 4.59 8.42
C ALA A 103 4.57 3.72 9.47
N MET A 104 5.62 2.99 9.07
CA MET A 104 6.43 2.21 10.00
C MET A 104 7.30 3.07 10.90
N HIS A 105 7.85 4.17 10.38
CA HIS A 105 8.61 5.14 11.17
C HIS A 105 7.75 5.71 12.31
N TYR A 106 6.59 6.29 12.01
CA TYR A 106 5.70 6.84 13.04
C TYR A 106 5.32 5.79 14.09
N ARG A 107 5.00 4.56 13.67
CA ARG A 107 4.61 3.49 14.59
C ARG A 107 5.71 3.03 15.53
N TRP A 108 6.94 2.88 15.03
CA TRP A 108 7.99 2.12 15.72
C TRP A 108 9.16 2.98 16.21
N SER A 109 9.29 4.22 15.73
CA SER A 109 10.31 5.16 16.21
C SER A 109 9.86 5.95 17.44
N TYR A 110 8.57 6.31 17.50
CA TYR A 110 8.01 7.04 18.64
C TYR A 110 7.64 6.07 19.77
N GLU A 111 7.97 6.45 21.01
CA GLU A 111 7.82 5.56 22.15
C GLU A 111 6.35 5.25 22.46
N HIS A 112 5.50 6.27 22.45
CA HIS A 112 4.10 6.12 22.81
C HIS A 112 3.36 5.16 21.86
N ASP A 113 3.58 5.32 20.56
CA ASP A 113 3.05 4.47 19.49
C ASP A 113 3.53 3.03 19.64
N ARG A 114 4.84 2.85 19.73
CA ARG A 114 5.45 1.53 19.87
C ARG A 114 4.98 0.81 21.13
N GLU A 115 4.77 1.52 22.23
CA GLU A 115 4.26 0.94 23.47
C GLU A 115 2.82 0.43 23.32
N LEU A 116 1.93 1.20 22.69
CA LEU A 116 0.56 0.78 22.39
C LEU A 116 0.57 -0.45 21.47
N LEU A 117 1.23 -0.35 20.32
CA LEU A 117 1.20 -1.39 19.29
C LEU A 117 1.87 -2.68 19.77
N SER A 118 2.90 -2.59 20.62
CA SER A 118 3.47 -3.78 21.24
C SER A 118 2.47 -4.57 22.09
N ARG A 119 1.50 -3.90 22.76
CA ARG A 119 0.49 -4.58 23.57
C ARG A 119 -0.47 -5.34 22.67
N ILE A 120 -1.01 -4.68 21.66
CA ILE A 120 -1.95 -5.27 20.70
C ILE A 120 -1.30 -6.47 20.01
N LEU A 121 -0.11 -6.29 19.43
CA LEU A 121 0.59 -7.38 18.73
C LEU A 121 1.05 -8.50 19.67
N ALA A 122 1.36 -8.21 20.94
CA ALA A 122 1.68 -9.28 21.87
C ALA A 122 0.49 -10.23 22.09
N ASP A 123 -0.72 -9.68 22.05
CA ASP A 123 -1.97 -10.39 22.31
C ASP A 123 -2.59 -10.99 21.03
N GLU A 124 -2.32 -10.42 19.84
CA GLU A 124 -2.82 -10.96 18.56
C GLU A 124 -1.83 -11.89 17.84
N ILE A 125 -0.52 -11.64 17.97
CA ILE A 125 0.52 -12.30 17.15
C ILE A 125 1.35 -13.31 17.93
N THR A 126 1.64 -13.03 19.21
CA THR A 126 2.65 -13.80 19.95
C THR A 126 2.09 -14.75 21.00
N THR A 127 0.79 -15.05 20.93
CA THR A 127 0.08 -15.92 21.89
C THR A 127 0.65 -17.33 21.98
N HIS A 128 1.13 -17.85 20.84
CA HIS A 128 1.78 -19.15 20.72
C HIS A 128 3.15 -19.26 21.39
N LEU A 129 3.79 -18.14 21.75
CA LEU A 129 5.10 -18.16 22.42
C LEU A 129 4.93 -18.34 23.94
N PRO A 130 5.55 -19.35 24.57
CA PRO A 130 5.45 -19.61 26.01
C PRO A 130 6.35 -18.66 26.81
N LEU A 131 6.19 -17.35 26.62
CA LEU A 131 6.98 -16.30 27.24
C LEU A 131 6.07 -15.29 27.97
N PRO A 132 6.52 -14.70 29.08
CA PRO A 132 5.78 -13.63 29.74
C PRO A 132 5.47 -12.48 28.78
N ARG A 133 4.29 -11.85 28.94
CA ARG A 133 3.80 -10.78 28.05
C ARG A 133 4.81 -9.65 27.85
N PHE A 134 5.52 -9.22 28.90
CA PHE A 134 6.53 -8.16 28.78
C PHE A 134 7.72 -8.55 27.89
N VAL A 135 8.14 -9.82 27.91
CA VAL A 135 9.21 -10.35 27.03
C VAL A 135 8.72 -10.37 25.59
N ARG A 136 7.50 -10.87 25.34
CA ARG A 136 6.90 -10.87 24.00
C ARG A 136 6.80 -9.48 23.41
N ARG A 137 6.34 -8.50 24.21
CA ARG A 137 6.31 -7.07 23.84
C ARG A 137 7.70 -6.56 23.47
N TYR A 138 8.72 -6.86 24.27
CA TYR A 138 10.11 -6.47 23.96
C TYR A 138 10.59 -7.06 22.63
N LEU A 139 10.33 -8.35 22.38
CA LEU A 139 10.70 -9.03 21.14
C LEU A 139 9.99 -8.41 19.92
N VAL A 140 8.68 -8.13 20.02
CA VAL A 140 7.93 -7.42 18.97
C VAL A 140 8.56 -6.07 18.69
N LYS A 141 8.75 -5.22 19.72
CA LYS A 141 9.35 -3.89 19.55
C LYS A 141 10.71 -3.95 18.86
N ARG A 142 11.59 -4.87 19.28
CA ARG A 142 12.93 -5.04 18.72
C ARG A 142 12.87 -5.49 17.26
N ARG A 143 12.06 -6.51 16.96
CA ARG A 143 11.90 -7.05 15.60
C ARG A 143 11.32 -6.01 14.65
N GLN A 144 10.22 -5.36 15.04
CA GLN A 144 9.53 -4.42 14.16
C GLN A 144 10.38 -3.18 13.88
N ARG A 145 11.00 -2.58 14.91
CA ARG A 145 11.92 -1.45 14.71
C ARG A 145 13.16 -1.84 13.89
N GLY A 146 13.73 -3.02 14.13
CA GLY A 146 14.86 -3.50 13.33
C GLY A 146 14.50 -3.70 11.87
N ARG A 147 13.39 -4.40 11.60
CA ARG A 147 13.00 -4.83 10.26
C ARG A 147 12.36 -3.72 9.43
N PHE A 148 11.48 -2.93 10.01
CA PHE A 148 10.60 -2.01 9.28
C PHE A 148 10.98 -0.54 9.41
N VAL A 149 11.98 -0.21 10.22
CA VAL A 149 12.48 1.16 10.37
C VAL A 149 13.96 1.20 10.01
N ILE A 150 14.81 0.53 10.79
CA ILE A 150 16.26 0.58 10.61
C ILE A 150 16.67 -0.03 9.26
N ASN A 151 16.19 -1.24 8.96
CA ASN A 151 16.50 -1.92 7.71
C ASN A 151 15.81 -1.30 6.49
N ASP A 152 14.80 -0.44 6.68
CA ASP A 152 14.14 0.29 5.59
C ASP A 152 14.71 1.72 5.42
N GLY A 153 15.93 1.93 5.94
CA GLY A 153 16.71 3.14 5.68
C GLY A 153 16.34 4.35 6.52
N VAL A 154 15.56 4.19 7.61
CA VAL A 154 15.25 5.28 8.53
C VAL A 154 16.41 5.48 9.51
N THR A 155 17.17 6.54 9.30
CA THR A 155 18.37 6.94 10.05
C THR A 155 18.22 8.38 10.54
N GLU A 156 19.22 8.92 11.23
CA GLU A 156 19.21 10.34 11.61
C GLU A 156 19.18 11.26 10.37
N GLY A 157 19.93 10.94 9.32
CA GLY A 157 20.01 11.77 8.10
C GLY A 157 18.81 11.63 7.16
N THR A 158 17.99 10.59 7.30
CA THR A 158 16.82 10.36 6.43
C THR A 158 15.48 10.60 7.16
N ARG A 159 15.50 10.75 8.49
CA ARG A 159 14.28 10.85 9.30
C ARG A 159 13.38 12.00 8.87
N GLU A 160 13.95 13.19 8.70
CA GLU A 160 13.18 14.37 8.33
C GLU A 160 12.45 14.17 6.99
N HIS A 161 13.14 13.63 5.99
CA HIS A 161 12.54 13.29 4.70
C HIS A 161 11.41 12.26 4.83
N VAL A 162 11.58 11.23 5.68
CA VAL A 162 10.52 10.24 5.97
C VAL A 162 9.31 10.87 6.65
N GLU A 163 9.51 11.83 7.56
CA GLU A 163 8.41 12.54 8.22
C GLU A 163 7.68 13.49 7.25
N ILE A 164 8.42 14.17 6.36
CA ILE A 164 7.86 15.03 5.32
C ILE A 164 6.95 14.23 4.37
N GLY A 165 7.29 12.99 4.03
CA GLY A 165 6.45 12.14 3.16
C GLY A 165 5.01 11.96 3.67
N TYR A 166 4.81 11.90 4.99
CA TYR A 166 3.47 11.89 5.58
C TYR A 166 2.70 13.20 5.33
N PHE A 167 3.36 14.35 5.50
CA PHE A 167 2.75 15.65 5.23
C PHE A 167 2.52 15.92 3.75
N ASN A 168 3.42 15.46 2.87
CA ASN A 168 3.25 15.57 1.43
C ASN A 168 2.03 14.79 0.96
N ALA A 169 1.87 13.54 1.43
CA ALA A 169 0.67 12.75 1.14
C ALA A 169 -0.62 13.47 1.58
N MET A 170 -0.69 13.96 2.82
CA MET A 170 -1.88 14.66 3.31
C MET A 170 -2.16 15.96 2.55
N ARG A 171 -1.12 16.74 2.21
CA ARG A 171 -1.26 17.98 1.45
C ARG A 171 -1.80 17.71 0.05
N SER A 172 -1.21 16.75 -0.67
CA SER A 172 -1.64 16.43 -2.02
C SER A 172 -3.05 15.82 -2.04
N MET A 173 -3.40 15.00 -1.05
CA MET A 173 -4.78 14.54 -0.89
C MET A 173 -5.74 15.69 -0.60
N LEU A 174 -5.38 16.60 0.30
CA LEU A 174 -6.24 17.73 0.66
C LEU A 174 -6.59 18.56 -0.58
N THR A 175 -5.61 18.87 -1.42
CA THR A 175 -5.82 19.60 -2.68
C THR A 175 -6.83 18.90 -3.59
N MET A 176 -6.75 17.57 -3.74
CA MET A 176 -7.71 16.80 -4.55
C MET A 176 -9.10 16.70 -3.90
N LEU A 177 -9.20 16.84 -2.57
CA LEU A 177 -10.43 16.71 -1.79
C LEU A 177 -11.14 18.04 -1.55
N GLU A 178 -10.59 19.16 -2.03
CA GLU A 178 -11.23 20.49 -1.90
C GLU A 178 -12.60 20.53 -2.60
N ASP A 179 -12.68 19.96 -3.80
CA ASP A 179 -13.88 20.02 -4.64
C ASP A 179 -14.67 18.71 -4.73
N ARG A 180 -14.18 17.63 -4.11
CA ARG A 180 -14.79 16.30 -4.22
C ARG A 180 -14.56 15.41 -3.00
N PRO A 181 -15.48 14.46 -2.74
CA PRO A 181 -15.44 13.64 -1.53
C PRO A 181 -14.39 12.52 -1.55
N TYR A 182 -13.90 12.14 -2.73
CA TYR A 182 -12.91 11.08 -2.94
C TYR A 182 -11.90 11.53 -4.01
N LEU A 183 -10.72 10.92 -4.02
CA LEU A 183 -9.57 11.42 -4.80
C LEU A 183 -9.88 11.59 -6.29
N LEU A 184 -10.61 10.64 -6.88
CA LEU A 184 -10.89 10.58 -8.31
C LEU A 184 -12.39 10.57 -8.63
N GLY A 185 -13.23 11.17 -7.77
CA GLY A 185 -14.66 11.36 -8.07
C GLY A 185 -15.58 11.44 -6.85
N ASN A 186 -16.83 11.03 -7.04
CA ASN A 186 -17.89 11.05 -6.04
C ASN A 186 -18.07 9.71 -5.31
N THR A 187 -17.33 8.68 -5.71
CA THR A 187 -17.27 7.37 -5.03
C THR A 187 -15.82 6.90 -4.87
N PRO A 188 -15.49 6.05 -3.86
CA PRO A 188 -14.14 5.53 -3.69
C PRO A 188 -13.61 4.82 -4.94
N SER A 189 -12.43 5.22 -5.38
CA SER A 189 -11.65 4.55 -6.40
C SER A 189 -10.58 3.67 -5.75
N ILE A 190 -9.82 2.93 -6.55
CA ILE A 190 -8.68 2.18 -6.04
C ILE A 190 -7.57 3.09 -5.51
N ALA A 191 -7.46 4.34 -5.97
CA ALA A 191 -6.57 5.31 -5.35
C ALA A 191 -6.95 5.52 -3.87
N ASP A 192 -8.25 5.66 -3.58
CA ASP A 192 -8.75 5.81 -2.22
C ASP A 192 -8.51 4.54 -1.38
N ILE A 193 -8.79 3.36 -1.95
CA ILE A 193 -8.55 2.08 -1.28
C ILE A 193 -7.05 1.86 -1.00
N GLY A 194 -6.15 2.19 -1.93
CA GLY A 194 -4.71 2.15 -1.72
C GLY A 194 -4.28 3.06 -0.58
N MET A 195 -4.75 4.32 -0.60
CA MET A 195 -4.45 5.31 0.45
C MET A 195 -5.02 4.93 1.82
N MET A 196 -6.05 4.08 1.90
CA MET A 196 -6.50 3.53 3.18
C MET A 196 -5.46 2.62 3.87
N GLY A 197 -4.52 2.04 3.13
CA GLY A 197 -3.40 1.27 3.71
C GLY A 197 -2.61 2.07 4.75
N PRO A 198 -1.98 3.19 4.37
CA PRO A 198 -1.29 4.06 5.31
C PRO A 198 -2.25 4.85 6.21
N MET A 199 -3.40 5.30 5.69
CA MET A 199 -4.22 6.27 6.41
C MET A 199 -5.07 5.64 7.53
N LEU A 200 -5.63 4.45 7.33
CA LEU A 200 -6.58 3.86 8.28
C LEU A 200 -5.87 3.29 9.51
N ARG A 201 -5.13 2.18 9.35
CA ARG A 201 -4.61 1.45 10.50
C ARG A 201 -3.35 2.05 11.08
N HIS A 202 -2.72 2.99 10.39
CA HIS A 202 -1.48 3.66 10.78
C HIS A 202 -1.70 5.12 11.11
N PHE A 203 -1.73 6.02 10.13
CA PHE A 203 -1.68 7.46 10.42
C PHE A 203 -2.86 7.97 11.25
N SER A 204 -4.08 7.45 11.06
CA SER A 204 -5.24 7.87 11.87
C SER A 204 -5.43 7.13 13.20
N GLN A 205 -4.65 6.07 13.48
CA GLN A 205 -4.83 5.21 14.66
C GLN A 205 -3.58 5.12 15.56
N ASP A 206 -2.39 5.32 15.01
CA ASP A 206 -1.16 5.38 15.78
C ASP A 206 -1.11 6.73 16.53
N PRO A 207 -0.88 6.76 17.86
CA PRO A 207 -1.07 7.94 18.69
C PRO A 207 -0.44 9.26 18.20
N THR A 208 0.81 9.22 17.73
CA THR A 208 1.54 10.41 17.28
C THR A 208 0.97 10.97 15.98
N PRO A 209 0.93 10.24 14.85
CA PRO A 209 0.36 10.77 13.62
C PRO A 209 -1.14 11.05 13.75
N ALA A 210 -1.89 10.27 14.54
CA ALA A 210 -3.32 10.48 14.72
C ALA A 210 -3.64 11.74 15.51
N ALA A 211 -2.76 12.18 16.41
CA ALA A 211 -2.90 13.47 17.08
C ALA A 211 -2.71 14.63 16.08
N ILE A 212 -1.69 14.55 15.22
CA ILE A 212 -1.43 15.52 14.15
C ILE A 212 -2.63 15.59 13.21
N MET A 213 -3.11 14.44 12.72
CA MET A 213 -4.25 14.37 11.80
C MET A 213 -5.52 14.98 12.39
N ARG A 214 -5.82 14.69 13.66
CA ARG A 214 -7.05 15.21 14.29
C ARG A 214 -6.98 16.70 14.60
N ASN A 215 -5.80 17.23 14.92
CA ASN A 215 -5.65 18.63 15.32
C ASN A 215 -5.43 19.55 14.13
N ASP A 216 -4.61 19.11 13.15
CA ASP A 216 -4.11 19.98 12.08
C ASP A 216 -4.65 19.60 10.69
N TRP A 217 -5.09 18.34 10.49
CA TRP A 217 -5.58 17.82 9.21
C TRP A 217 -6.97 17.15 9.31
N PRO A 218 -7.98 17.82 9.92
CA PRO A 218 -9.27 17.20 10.20
C PRO A 218 -10.01 16.73 8.94
N ALA A 219 -9.80 17.38 7.78
CA ALA A 219 -10.37 16.95 6.51
C ALA A 219 -9.86 15.56 6.07
N ILE A 220 -8.58 15.23 6.31
CA ILE A 220 -8.06 13.89 6.03
C ILE A 220 -8.63 12.87 7.02
N THR A 221 -8.77 13.25 8.29
CA THR A 221 -9.45 12.39 9.29
C THR A 221 -10.89 12.08 8.88
N GLU A 222 -11.60 13.10 8.39
CA GLU A 222 -12.97 12.97 7.87
C GLU A 222 -13.00 12.05 6.64
N TRP A 223 -12.09 12.23 5.69
CA TRP A 223 -11.96 11.37 4.51
C TRP A 223 -11.74 9.89 4.89
N VAL A 224 -10.88 9.58 5.87
CA VAL A 224 -10.68 8.19 6.35
C VAL A 224 -12.00 7.59 6.83
N ALA A 225 -12.75 8.33 7.65
CA ALA A 225 -14.05 7.89 8.15
C ALA A 225 -15.07 7.73 7.01
N ARG A 226 -15.05 8.64 6.04
CA ARG A 226 -15.92 8.63 4.85
C ARG A 226 -15.68 7.41 3.97
N VAL A 227 -14.42 7.07 3.66
CA VAL A 227 -14.08 5.85 2.90
C VAL A 227 -14.48 4.61 3.69
N TRP A 228 -14.20 4.57 4.99
CA TRP A 228 -14.56 3.43 5.84
C TRP A 228 -16.09 3.18 5.92
N ASN A 229 -16.89 4.23 5.78
CA ASN A 229 -18.36 4.18 5.80
C ASN A 229 -19.00 4.18 4.40
N ALA A 230 -18.20 4.17 3.33
CA ALA A 230 -18.66 4.46 1.98
C ALA A 230 -19.73 3.49 1.45
N HIS A 231 -19.79 2.25 1.93
CA HIS A 231 -20.85 1.31 1.55
C HIS A 231 -22.26 1.89 1.79
N ALA A 232 -22.44 2.57 2.92
CA ALA A 232 -23.73 3.11 3.33
C ALA A 232 -23.98 4.53 2.80
N THR A 233 -22.92 5.29 2.50
CA THR A 233 -23.04 6.73 2.19
C THR A 233 -22.75 7.08 0.73
N ALA A 234 -21.95 6.28 0.03
CA ALA A 234 -21.64 6.53 -1.37
C ALA A 234 -22.84 6.18 -2.25
N GLY A 235 -23.16 7.07 -3.20
CA GLY A 235 -24.23 6.87 -4.18
C GLY A 235 -23.83 5.89 -5.28
N GLU A 236 -24.40 6.09 -6.47
CA GLU A 236 -24.01 5.37 -7.67
C GLU A 236 -22.55 5.69 -8.04
N THR A 237 -21.85 4.69 -8.61
CA THR A 237 -20.45 4.83 -9.02
C THR A 237 -20.27 6.03 -9.94
N SER A 238 -19.41 6.96 -9.56
CA SER A 238 -19.18 8.19 -10.29
C SER A 238 -17.71 8.59 -10.11
N PHE A 239 -16.95 8.41 -11.19
CA PHE A 239 -15.55 8.80 -11.30
C PHE A 239 -15.41 9.99 -12.24
N LEU A 240 -14.24 10.62 -12.19
CA LEU A 240 -13.86 11.61 -13.18
C LEU A 240 -13.57 10.93 -14.53
N ASP A 241 -13.81 11.66 -15.62
CA ASP A 241 -13.49 11.23 -16.98
C ASP A 241 -12.10 11.71 -17.43
N GLU A 242 -11.47 12.57 -16.66
CA GLU A 242 -10.10 13.05 -16.85
C GLU A 242 -9.42 13.30 -15.50
N VAL A 243 -8.09 13.36 -15.50
CA VAL A 243 -7.28 13.62 -14.30
C VAL A 243 -7.08 15.13 -14.18
N PRO A 244 -7.62 15.80 -13.14
CA PRO A 244 -7.51 17.25 -13.03
C PRO A 244 -6.13 17.71 -12.54
N ASP A 245 -5.86 19.01 -12.70
CA ASP A 245 -4.59 19.64 -12.31
C ASP A 245 -4.31 19.58 -10.80
N ASP A 246 -5.34 19.41 -9.97
CA ASP A 246 -5.22 19.23 -8.51
C ASP A 246 -4.48 17.94 -8.13
N ALA A 247 -4.36 16.97 -9.05
CA ALA A 247 -3.55 15.77 -8.87
C ALA A 247 -2.05 16.02 -9.10
N ALA A 248 -1.65 17.16 -9.66
CA ALA A 248 -0.25 17.44 -10.00
C ALA A 248 0.69 17.27 -8.79
N ALA A 249 0.26 17.69 -7.60
CA ALA A 249 1.06 17.59 -6.38
C ALA A 249 1.32 16.12 -5.95
N ILE A 250 0.33 15.23 -6.08
CA ILE A 250 0.55 13.81 -5.77
C ILE A 250 1.39 13.14 -6.86
N LEU A 251 1.18 13.49 -8.14
CA LEU A 251 1.93 12.92 -9.25
C LEU A 251 3.42 13.32 -9.20
N GLN A 252 3.71 14.58 -8.85
CA GLN A 252 5.08 15.04 -8.61
C GLN A 252 5.75 14.27 -7.48
N GLU A 253 5.07 14.15 -6.33
CA GLU A 253 5.60 13.40 -5.18
C GLU A 253 5.87 11.94 -5.56
N ILE A 254 4.96 11.28 -6.29
CA ILE A 254 5.16 9.91 -6.77
C ILE A 254 6.40 9.82 -7.68
N ALA A 255 6.53 10.74 -8.62
CA ALA A 255 7.63 10.75 -9.58
C ALA A 255 8.99 10.94 -8.90
N GLU A 256 9.10 11.94 -8.04
CA GLU A 256 10.35 12.31 -7.38
C GLU A 256 10.76 11.33 -6.27
N THR A 257 9.85 10.44 -5.85
CA THR A 257 10.09 9.48 -4.76
C THR A 257 9.95 8.01 -5.17
N HIS A 258 8.72 7.52 -5.30
CA HIS A 258 8.42 6.12 -5.55
C HIS A 258 9.00 5.61 -6.87
N MET A 259 8.93 6.41 -7.93
CA MET A 259 9.51 6.03 -9.23
C MET A 259 11.04 5.90 -9.15
N VAL A 260 11.71 6.76 -8.37
CA VAL A 260 13.15 6.63 -8.09
C VAL A 260 13.44 5.32 -7.35
N GLN A 261 12.64 5.00 -6.32
CA GLN A 261 12.77 3.75 -5.57
C GLN A 261 12.59 2.52 -6.47
N LEU A 262 11.54 2.49 -7.30
CA LEU A 262 11.28 1.39 -8.22
C LEU A 262 12.44 1.20 -9.20
N LYS A 263 12.97 2.29 -9.75
CA LYS A 263 14.11 2.27 -10.68
C LYS A 263 15.35 1.66 -10.06
N GLU A 264 15.83 2.22 -8.94
CA GLU A 264 17.07 1.77 -8.32
C GLU A 264 16.95 0.34 -7.76
N ASN A 265 15.78 -0.02 -7.23
CA ASN A 265 15.49 -1.38 -6.81
C ASN A 265 15.52 -2.37 -8.00
N ALA A 266 14.91 -2.02 -9.14
CA ALA A 266 14.88 -2.86 -10.34
C ALA A 266 16.28 -3.04 -10.96
N ILE A 267 17.08 -1.98 -11.01
CA ILE A 267 18.49 -2.05 -11.44
C ILE A 267 19.28 -2.99 -10.54
N ALA A 268 19.14 -2.84 -9.22
CA ALA A 268 19.85 -3.68 -8.27
C ALA A 268 19.41 -5.15 -8.33
N HIS A 269 18.10 -5.40 -8.49
CA HIS A 269 17.55 -6.74 -8.70
C HIS A 269 18.11 -7.40 -9.98
N GLY A 270 18.12 -6.68 -11.09
CA GLY A 270 18.67 -7.18 -12.36
C GLY A 270 20.16 -7.50 -12.29
N ARG A 271 20.89 -6.88 -11.35
CA ARG A 271 22.30 -7.16 -11.05
C ARG A 271 22.51 -8.25 -10.00
N GLY A 272 21.44 -8.85 -9.46
CA GLY A 272 21.51 -9.87 -8.42
C GLY A 272 22.01 -9.33 -7.07
N GLN A 273 21.88 -8.02 -6.82
CA GLN A 273 22.31 -7.41 -5.57
C GLN A 273 21.29 -7.69 -4.44
N LEU A 274 21.77 -7.77 -3.20
CA LEU A 274 20.92 -7.92 -2.01
C LEU A 274 20.51 -6.58 -1.40
N ARG A 275 21.30 -5.54 -1.67
CA ARG A 275 21.12 -4.20 -1.12
C ARG A 275 21.36 -3.16 -2.21
N PHE A 276 20.69 -2.02 -2.09
CA PHE A 276 20.87 -0.89 -2.98
C PHE A 276 20.87 0.43 -2.21
N GLU A 277 21.20 1.50 -2.93
CA GLU A 277 21.19 2.88 -2.45
C GLU A 277 20.37 3.71 -3.44
N MET A 278 19.78 4.80 -2.97
CA MET A 278 19.03 5.73 -3.81
C MET A 278 19.12 7.14 -3.23
N SER A 279 19.07 8.16 -4.09
CA SER A 279 18.96 9.56 -3.69
C SER A 279 17.60 10.07 -4.13
N VAL A 280 16.76 10.46 -3.17
CA VAL A 280 15.37 10.87 -3.38
C VAL A 280 15.19 12.28 -2.83
N GLN A 281 14.75 13.23 -3.66
CA GLN A 281 14.57 14.65 -3.28
C GLN A 281 15.77 15.24 -2.50
N GLY A 282 16.99 14.86 -2.89
CA GLY A 282 18.24 15.30 -2.24
C GLY A 282 18.60 14.56 -0.94
N CYS A 283 17.83 13.55 -0.53
CA CYS A 283 18.08 12.69 0.62
C CYS A 283 18.67 11.33 0.20
N ASP A 284 19.82 10.97 0.77
CA ASP A 284 20.51 9.71 0.46
C ASP A 284 20.06 8.57 1.37
N TYR A 285 19.42 7.56 0.78
CA TYR A 285 19.11 6.30 1.44
C TYR A 285 20.15 5.24 1.08
N LYS A 286 20.68 4.57 2.12
CA LYS A 286 21.73 3.56 1.97
C LYS A 286 21.31 2.22 2.54
N ASN A 287 21.93 1.15 2.03
CA ASN A 287 21.76 -0.21 2.53
C ASN A 287 20.28 -0.66 2.58
N LEU A 288 19.47 -0.29 1.58
CA LEU A 288 18.09 -0.74 1.46
C LEU A 288 18.02 -2.17 0.93
N PRO A 289 17.11 -3.04 1.42
CA PRO A 289 16.92 -4.38 0.89
C PRO A 289 16.34 -4.33 -0.52
N VAL A 290 16.95 -5.07 -1.45
CA VAL A 290 16.34 -5.28 -2.78
C VAL A 290 15.08 -6.12 -2.61
N SER A 291 13.97 -5.62 -3.15
CA SER A 291 12.66 -6.26 -3.14
C SER A 291 12.31 -6.76 -4.52
N ARG A 292 12.20 -8.09 -4.67
CA ARG A 292 11.65 -8.72 -5.88
C ARG A 292 10.20 -8.28 -6.12
N TYR A 293 9.43 -8.07 -5.06
CA TYR A 293 8.04 -7.65 -5.15
C TYR A 293 7.91 -6.24 -5.75
N ARG A 294 8.81 -5.31 -5.44
CA ARG A 294 8.82 -3.99 -6.09
C ARG A 294 9.13 -4.05 -7.58
N VAL A 295 9.92 -5.05 -8.02
CA VAL A 295 10.10 -5.30 -9.45
C VAL A 295 8.79 -5.80 -10.07
N TYR A 296 8.04 -6.64 -9.36
CA TYR A 296 6.71 -7.08 -9.78
C TYR A 296 5.71 -5.92 -9.87
N CYS A 297 5.74 -4.98 -8.92
CA CYS A 297 4.92 -3.76 -8.95
C CYS A 297 5.20 -2.96 -10.23
N LEU A 298 6.48 -2.73 -10.55
CA LEU A 298 6.86 -2.08 -11.80
C LEU A 298 6.39 -2.87 -13.03
N GLU A 299 6.55 -4.20 -13.04
CA GLU A 299 6.05 -5.09 -14.10
C GLU A 299 4.55 -4.88 -14.36
N ARG A 300 3.74 -4.84 -13.29
CA ARG A 300 2.28 -4.62 -13.38
C ARG A 300 1.92 -3.21 -13.84
N LEU A 301 2.64 -2.18 -13.40
CA LEU A 301 2.44 -0.81 -13.88
C LEU A 301 2.74 -0.70 -15.39
N ARG A 302 3.84 -1.30 -15.87
CA ARG A 302 4.17 -1.31 -17.30
C ARG A 302 3.11 -2.01 -18.13
N GLU A 303 2.61 -3.14 -17.67
CA GLU A 303 1.53 -3.86 -18.36
C GLU A 303 0.23 -3.06 -18.42
N ALA A 304 -0.13 -2.40 -17.32
CA ALA A 304 -1.29 -1.52 -17.28
C ALA A 304 -1.15 -0.34 -18.25
N PHE A 305 0.06 0.18 -18.43
CA PHE A 305 0.36 1.20 -19.44
C PHE A 305 0.32 0.62 -20.86
N ASP A 306 0.90 -0.55 -21.08
CA ASP A 306 1.08 -1.14 -22.41
C ASP A 306 -0.23 -1.48 -23.11
N ILE A 307 -1.28 -1.81 -22.35
CA ILE A 307 -2.63 -2.08 -22.89
C ILE A 307 -3.41 -0.81 -23.28
N LEU A 308 -2.93 0.39 -22.91
CA LEU A 308 -3.56 1.64 -23.30
C LEU A 308 -3.44 1.86 -24.82
N SER A 309 -4.43 2.52 -25.41
CA SER A 309 -4.32 3.03 -26.78
C SER A 309 -3.24 4.11 -26.88
N THR A 310 -2.75 4.38 -28.10
CA THR A 310 -1.73 5.42 -28.34
C THR A 310 -2.14 6.76 -27.74
N ASP A 311 -3.37 7.22 -27.99
CA ASP A 311 -3.87 8.49 -27.46
C ASP A 311 -3.91 8.53 -25.92
N HIS A 312 -4.28 7.41 -25.27
CA HIS A 312 -4.27 7.32 -23.81
C HIS A 312 -2.84 7.28 -23.25
N LYS A 313 -1.89 6.63 -23.94
CA LYS A 313 -0.47 6.67 -23.56
C LYS A 313 0.09 8.08 -23.62
N GLU A 314 -0.20 8.82 -24.69
CA GLU A 314 0.22 10.22 -24.83
C GLU A 314 -0.36 11.10 -23.71
N LYS A 315 -1.64 10.91 -23.35
CA LYS A 315 -2.25 11.60 -22.21
C LYS A 315 -1.56 11.28 -20.88
N VAL A 316 -1.32 10.00 -20.58
CA VAL A 316 -0.59 9.59 -19.37
C VAL A 316 0.81 10.20 -19.33
N MET A 317 1.55 10.18 -20.44
CA MET A 317 2.87 10.80 -20.53
C MET A 317 2.82 12.32 -20.32
N SER A 318 1.76 12.99 -20.78
CA SER A 318 1.58 14.43 -20.55
C SER A 318 1.29 14.78 -19.08
N LEU A 319 0.59 13.90 -18.35
CA LEU A 319 0.32 14.04 -16.91
C LEU A 319 1.55 13.71 -16.06
N LEU A 320 2.52 12.98 -16.62
CA LEU A 320 3.74 12.55 -15.94
C LEU A 320 4.99 13.09 -16.69
N PRO A 321 5.16 14.43 -16.79
CA PRO A 321 6.28 15.04 -17.52
C PRO A 321 7.64 14.87 -16.80
N TYR A 322 7.68 14.12 -15.70
CA TYR A 322 8.84 13.90 -14.86
C TYR A 322 9.76 12.83 -15.47
N PRO A 323 11.08 13.07 -15.59
CA PRO A 323 12.02 12.12 -16.17
C PRO A 323 11.99 10.74 -15.51
N GLU A 324 11.72 10.66 -14.21
CA GLU A 324 11.63 9.45 -13.41
C GLU A 324 10.48 8.54 -13.88
N CYS A 325 9.37 9.12 -14.34
CA CYS A 325 8.21 8.38 -14.84
C CYS A 325 8.47 7.69 -16.17
N SER A 326 9.53 8.07 -16.89
CA SER A 326 9.96 7.36 -18.10
C SER A 326 10.22 5.88 -17.85
N LEU A 327 10.50 5.49 -16.59
CA LEU A 327 10.60 4.09 -16.18
C LEU A 327 9.38 3.25 -16.58
N ILE A 328 8.19 3.84 -16.70
CA ILE A 328 6.95 3.12 -17.05
C ILE A 328 6.96 2.66 -18.51
N TRP A 329 7.54 3.42 -19.43
CA TRP A 329 7.49 3.14 -20.87
C TRP A 329 8.86 2.90 -21.52
N ASP A 330 9.96 3.23 -20.84
CA ASP A 330 11.32 2.95 -21.29
C ASP A 330 11.76 1.54 -20.84
N PRO A 331 12.04 0.61 -21.78
CA PRO A 331 12.48 -0.75 -21.45
C PRO A 331 13.95 -0.83 -20.95
N ALA A 332 14.71 0.28 -20.91
CA ALA A 332 16.13 0.27 -20.54
C ALA A 332 16.41 -0.35 -19.16
N VAL A 333 15.49 -0.18 -18.21
CA VAL A 333 15.53 -0.89 -16.91
C VAL A 333 14.61 -2.10 -16.98
N SER A 334 15.13 -3.29 -16.68
CA SER A 334 14.35 -4.53 -16.67
C SER A 334 13.33 -4.53 -15.53
N ALA A 335 12.07 -4.86 -15.83
CA ALA A 335 11.00 -5.08 -14.86
C ALA A 335 10.66 -6.57 -14.68
N ASN A 336 11.58 -7.48 -15.02
CA ASN A 336 11.31 -8.92 -14.96
C ASN A 336 11.43 -9.45 -13.53
N SER A 337 10.31 -9.55 -12.81
CA SER A 337 10.30 -10.11 -11.44
C SER A 337 10.36 -11.64 -11.42
N ASN A 338 9.90 -12.29 -12.50
CA ASN A 338 9.63 -13.73 -12.57
C ASN A 338 8.68 -14.25 -11.47
N TYR A 339 7.92 -13.38 -10.80
CA TYR A 339 7.10 -13.77 -9.65
C TYR A 339 5.88 -14.60 -10.06
N ASP A 340 5.06 -14.05 -10.94
CA ASP A 340 3.76 -14.58 -11.31
C ASP A 340 3.72 -14.84 -12.82
N VAL A 341 4.69 -15.64 -13.29
CA VAL A 341 4.89 -15.96 -14.70
C VAL A 341 3.64 -16.63 -15.29
N ASP A 342 3.00 -17.50 -14.50
CA ASP A 342 1.82 -18.26 -14.90
C ASP A 342 0.49 -17.51 -14.70
N ARG A 343 0.53 -16.24 -14.27
CA ARG A 343 -0.66 -15.39 -14.02
C ARG A 343 -1.66 -16.04 -13.07
N GLN A 344 -1.14 -16.62 -12.00
CA GLN A 344 -1.92 -17.35 -10.99
C GLN A 344 -2.28 -16.45 -9.81
N ALA A 345 -1.66 -15.28 -9.64
CA ALA A 345 -2.02 -14.34 -8.58
C ALA A 345 -3.52 -13.98 -8.65
N PRO A 346 -4.23 -13.92 -7.50
CA PRO A 346 -3.73 -14.04 -6.13
C PRO A 346 -3.64 -15.46 -5.57
N PHE A 347 -3.90 -16.50 -6.38
CA PHE A 347 -3.90 -17.92 -5.97
C PHE A 347 -2.51 -18.57 -5.98
N ASN A 348 -1.49 -17.86 -6.45
CA ASN A 348 -0.11 -18.29 -6.31
C ASN A 348 0.34 -18.24 -4.83
N LYS A 349 1.42 -18.96 -4.51
CA LYS A 349 2.04 -18.87 -3.18
C LYS A 349 2.70 -17.51 -3.00
N SER A 350 2.51 -16.90 -1.84
CA SER A 350 3.02 -15.56 -1.55
C SER A 350 4.55 -15.49 -1.62
N ILE A 351 5.11 -14.37 -2.13
CA ILE A 351 6.54 -14.07 -1.98
C ILE A 351 6.85 -13.72 -0.53
N ASN A 352 7.89 -14.32 0.04
CA ASN A 352 8.51 -13.74 1.22
C ASN A 352 9.13 -12.37 0.87
N VAL A 353 8.47 -11.27 1.22
CA VAL A 353 8.84 -9.89 0.83
C VAL A 353 9.93 -9.32 1.76
N LEU A 354 10.59 -10.19 2.56
CA LEU A 354 11.30 -9.77 3.75
C LEU A 354 12.61 -10.49 4.06
#